data_AF-W7TEF1-F1
#
_entry.id   AF-W7TEF1-F1
#
_cell.length_a   1.000
_cell.length_b   1.000
_cell.length_c   1.000
_cell.angle_alpha   90.00
_cell.angle_beta   90.00
_cell.angle_gamma   90.00
#
_symmetry.space_group_name_H-M   'P 1'
#
loop_
_entity.id
_entity.type
_entity.pdbx_description
1 polymer ?
#
loop_
_entity_poly.entity_id
_entity_poly.type
_entity_poly.pdbx_seq_one_letter_code
_entity_poly.pdbx_strand_id
1 'polypeptide(L)'
;MHRRIGVVATAIITLGTITALPATAEAKTCDWQVSKVIAPAGYEAAHAWITGTDSHGSYSGTVDSTVSDAAVPVLWTNGQPRIADELSDFTYPQVVDENSAGTVLVSGTQRGTGRRGAFLFTGGHSGHGALTYLPSPAGYETDYATALNERGDVLANGHTMKDNHAVTLLWSTLAAGPIVIDTPAGEGSDLDDDGTVLLTDGHGHGSLWRHGQVVPIASETYTNFHGMRDGKVIGEQTVAWPDSQSLLWTDPATSRPIDHGGTAQSINAHGLIAGNRDAYDGPAAVWSDTTYLADLPLPAGTRADGSYLVGDDGTIFGRVSGYGPLRWTCTGTGARS
;
A
#
# COMPACT_ATOMS: atom_id res chain seq x y z
N MET A 1 31.47 -48.66 56.01
CA MET A 1 30.45 -49.73 55.80
C MET A 1 29.09 -49.04 55.78
N HIS A 2 28.19 -49.09 54.79
CA HIS A 2 28.08 -49.83 53.54
C HIS A 2 27.43 -48.92 52.47
N ARG A 3 27.87 -49.09 51.22
CA ARG A 3 27.25 -48.57 49.99
C ARG A 3 25.87 -49.21 49.77
N ARG A 4 24.93 -48.44 49.22
CA ARG A 4 23.82 -48.98 48.40
C ARG A 4 23.68 -48.12 47.15
N ILE A 5 24.00 -48.71 46.00
CA ILE A 5 23.82 -48.17 44.66
C ILE A 5 22.51 -48.76 44.15
N GLY A 6 21.50 -47.92 43.92
CA GLY A 6 20.26 -48.29 43.27
C GLY A 6 20.37 -48.07 41.77
N VAL A 7 20.29 -49.14 40.99
CA VAL A 7 20.23 -49.11 39.52
C VAL A 7 18.76 -48.95 39.14
N VAL A 8 18.40 -47.85 38.48
CA VAL A 8 17.08 -47.65 37.87
C VAL A 8 17.23 -47.93 36.37
N ALA A 9 16.52 -48.94 35.88
CA ALA A 9 16.45 -49.30 34.48
C ALA A 9 15.44 -48.38 33.76
N THR A 10 15.92 -47.57 32.82
CA THR A 10 15.08 -46.71 31.99
C THR A 10 14.65 -47.47 30.74
N ALA A 11 13.35 -47.80 30.64
CA ALA A 11 12.76 -48.33 29.42
C ALA A 11 12.52 -47.18 28.43
N ILE A 12 13.22 -47.20 27.28
CA ILE A 12 13.00 -46.25 26.18
C ILE A 12 11.84 -46.77 25.34
N ILE A 13 10.68 -46.11 25.42
CA ILE A 13 9.55 -46.33 24.51
C ILE A 13 9.81 -45.50 23.26
N THR A 14 10.13 -46.17 22.15
CA THR A 14 10.22 -45.57 20.81
C THR A 14 8.82 -45.23 20.32
N LEU A 15 8.41 -43.96 20.49
CA LEU A 15 7.23 -43.41 19.80
C LEU A 15 7.57 -43.20 18.32
N GLY A 16 7.00 -44.04 17.45
CA GLY A 16 7.05 -43.83 16.00
C GLY A 16 6.29 -42.56 15.63
N THR A 17 6.99 -41.55 15.14
CA THR A 17 6.39 -40.34 14.57
C THR A 17 5.75 -40.70 13.23
N ILE A 18 4.43 -40.77 13.20
CA ILE A 18 3.65 -40.75 11.95
C ILE A 18 3.79 -39.33 11.40
N THR A 19 4.65 -39.13 10.42
CA THR A 19 4.71 -37.89 9.64
C THR A 19 3.47 -37.84 8.77
N ALA A 20 2.41 -37.19 9.27
CA ALA A 20 1.29 -36.80 8.42
C ALA A 20 1.83 -35.84 7.36
N LEU A 21 1.77 -36.25 6.09
CA LEU A 21 2.00 -35.33 4.98
C LEU A 21 0.94 -34.23 5.06
N PRO A 22 1.33 -32.94 4.92
CA PRO A 22 0.34 -31.87 4.90
C PRO A 22 -0.63 -32.14 3.76
N ALA A 23 -1.92 -32.17 4.08
CA ALA A 23 -2.96 -32.19 3.07
C ALA A 23 -2.77 -30.93 2.22
N THR A 24 -2.46 -31.11 0.94
CA THR A 24 -2.51 -30.03 -0.04
C THR A 24 -3.97 -29.59 -0.10
N ALA A 25 -4.29 -28.50 0.59
CA ALA A 25 -5.58 -27.85 0.42
C ALA A 25 -5.69 -27.48 -1.06
N GLU A 26 -6.73 -27.96 -1.74
CA GLU A 26 -7.05 -27.47 -3.08
C GLU A 26 -7.11 -25.94 -3.04
N ALA A 27 -6.38 -25.30 -3.95
CA ALA A 27 -6.46 -23.87 -4.14
C ALA A 27 -7.94 -23.53 -4.38
N LYS A 28 -8.56 -22.85 -3.43
CA LYS A 28 -9.96 -22.46 -3.55
C LYS A 28 -10.07 -21.57 -4.76
N THR A 29 -10.88 -21.96 -5.73
CA THR A 29 -11.17 -21.13 -6.89
C THR A 29 -11.96 -19.92 -6.40
N CYS A 30 -11.29 -18.78 -6.40
CA CYS A 30 -11.92 -17.49 -6.18
C CYS A 30 -12.73 -17.10 -7.42
N ASP A 31 -14.00 -16.74 -7.25
CA ASP A 31 -14.78 -16.08 -8.30
C ASP A 31 -14.79 -14.57 -8.03
N TRP A 32 -13.94 -13.85 -8.77
CA TRP A 32 -13.78 -12.41 -8.63
C TRP A 32 -15.00 -11.68 -9.20
N GLN A 33 -15.62 -10.85 -8.38
CA GLN A 33 -16.76 -10.02 -8.76
C GLN A 33 -16.32 -8.58 -8.87
N VAL A 34 -16.61 -7.95 -10.02
CA VAL A 34 -16.33 -6.53 -10.26
C VAL A 34 -17.57 -5.69 -10.04
N SER A 35 -17.41 -4.56 -9.37
CA SER A 35 -18.45 -3.56 -9.17
C SER A 35 -17.89 -2.17 -9.43
N LYS A 36 -18.75 -1.26 -9.89
CA LYS A 36 -18.39 0.15 -10.08
C LYS A 36 -18.44 0.87 -8.73
N VAL A 37 -17.42 1.66 -8.43
CA VAL A 37 -17.46 2.58 -7.28
C VAL A 37 -18.36 3.77 -7.61
N ILE A 38 -19.28 4.07 -6.70
CA ILE A 38 -20.27 5.14 -6.88
C ILE A 38 -19.60 6.49 -6.64
N ALA A 39 -19.68 7.41 -7.60
CA ALA A 39 -19.20 8.78 -7.40
C ALA A 39 -20.14 9.58 -6.50
N PRO A 40 -19.64 10.58 -5.75
CA PRO A 40 -20.50 11.54 -5.04
C PRO A 40 -21.47 12.25 -5.99
N ALA A 41 -22.63 12.66 -5.47
CA ALA A 41 -23.62 13.39 -6.26
C ALA A 41 -23.03 14.69 -6.84
N GLY A 42 -23.25 14.93 -8.13
CA GLY A 42 -22.70 16.09 -8.83
C GLY A 42 -21.30 15.89 -9.42
N TYR A 43 -20.68 14.72 -9.23
CA TYR A 43 -19.37 14.39 -9.77
C TYR A 43 -19.43 13.19 -10.72
N GLU A 44 -18.50 13.15 -11.66
CA GLU A 44 -18.38 12.03 -12.61
C GLU A 44 -17.40 10.98 -12.08
N ALA A 45 -17.77 9.71 -12.19
CA ALA A 45 -16.93 8.61 -11.71
C ALA A 45 -15.56 8.53 -12.41
N ALA A 46 -15.45 8.96 -13.67
CA ALA A 46 -14.19 8.97 -14.42
C ALA A 46 -13.10 9.83 -13.77
N HIS A 47 -13.54 10.80 -12.96
CA HIS A 47 -12.73 11.75 -12.21
C HIS A 47 -12.61 11.38 -10.73
N ALA A 48 -12.88 10.13 -10.34
CA ALA A 48 -12.66 9.66 -8.98
C ALA A 48 -11.46 8.72 -8.91
N TRP A 49 -10.72 8.80 -7.80
CA TRP A 49 -9.59 7.94 -7.45
C TRP A 49 -9.77 7.42 -6.04
N ILE A 50 -9.48 6.14 -5.83
CA ILE A 50 -9.39 5.52 -4.50
C ILE A 50 -7.91 5.32 -4.20
N THR A 51 -7.46 5.83 -3.06
CA THR A 51 -6.05 5.83 -2.67
C THR A 51 -5.82 5.21 -1.30
N GLY A 52 -6.87 5.01 -0.49
CA GLY A 52 -6.78 4.33 0.80
C GLY A 52 -7.99 3.43 1.07
N THR A 53 -7.81 2.41 1.91
CA THR A 53 -8.88 1.48 2.34
C THR A 53 -8.68 1.06 3.78
N ASP A 54 -9.75 1.07 4.59
CA ASP A 54 -9.68 0.59 5.98
C ASP A 54 -9.64 -0.94 6.07
N SER A 55 -9.76 -1.65 4.95
CA SER A 55 -9.85 -3.12 4.90
C SER A 55 -11.02 -3.70 5.73
N HIS A 56 -12.05 -2.90 5.98
CA HIS A 56 -13.29 -3.26 6.69
C HIS A 56 -14.55 -2.78 5.94
N GLY A 57 -14.39 -2.40 4.66
CA GLY A 57 -15.47 -1.99 3.77
C GLY A 57 -15.62 -0.49 3.58
N SER A 58 -14.79 0.32 4.23
CA SER A 58 -14.64 1.75 3.96
C SER A 58 -13.36 2.02 3.17
N TYR A 59 -13.37 3.12 2.45
CA TYR A 59 -12.23 3.54 1.64
C TYR A 59 -12.30 5.03 1.37
N SER A 60 -11.18 5.61 0.98
CA SER A 60 -11.03 7.04 0.82
C SER A 60 -10.23 7.38 -0.44
N GLY A 61 -10.37 8.63 -0.87
CA GLY A 61 -9.78 9.08 -2.10
C GLY A 61 -10.20 10.49 -2.47
N THR A 62 -10.10 10.82 -3.75
CA THR A 62 -10.41 12.15 -4.26
C THR A 62 -11.30 12.09 -5.49
N VAL A 63 -12.01 13.18 -5.74
CA VAL A 63 -12.74 13.40 -6.98
C VAL A 63 -12.42 14.78 -7.53
N ASP A 64 -12.14 14.88 -8.84
CA ASP A 64 -11.92 16.17 -9.47
C ASP A 64 -13.24 16.84 -9.83
N SER A 65 -13.36 18.12 -9.47
CA SER A 65 -14.45 18.98 -9.90
C SER A 65 -14.21 19.48 -11.33
N THR A 66 -15.08 19.09 -12.25
CA THR A 66 -15.05 19.59 -13.64
C THR A 66 -15.39 21.09 -13.76
N VAL A 67 -15.87 21.71 -12.67
CA VAL A 67 -16.25 23.14 -12.63
C VAL A 67 -15.15 24.01 -12.03
N SER A 68 -14.42 23.51 -11.04
CA SER A 68 -13.47 24.30 -10.25
C SER A 68 -12.01 23.84 -10.35
N ASP A 69 -11.74 22.81 -11.17
CA ASP A 69 -10.40 22.19 -11.33
C ASP A 69 -9.73 21.86 -9.99
N ALA A 70 -10.56 21.50 -9.01
CA ALA A 70 -10.14 21.24 -7.64
C ALA A 70 -10.48 19.80 -7.29
N ALA A 71 -9.49 19.08 -6.77
CA ALA A 71 -9.70 17.80 -6.13
C ALA A 71 -10.47 18.00 -4.81
N VAL A 72 -11.40 17.10 -4.54
CA VAL A 72 -12.22 17.09 -3.32
C VAL A 72 -12.05 15.73 -2.64
N PRO A 73 -11.67 15.68 -1.35
CA PRO A 73 -11.60 14.44 -0.61
C PRO A 73 -12.98 13.80 -0.43
N VAL A 74 -13.03 12.50 -0.64
CA VAL A 74 -14.25 11.69 -0.52
C VAL A 74 -13.97 10.49 0.37
N LEU A 75 -14.91 10.21 1.25
CA LEU A 75 -14.95 9.00 2.07
C LEU A 75 -16.12 8.13 1.61
N TRP A 76 -15.87 6.87 1.32
CA TRP A 76 -16.89 5.87 1.07
C TRP A 76 -17.05 4.99 2.29
N THR A 77 -18.25 4.94 2.85
CA THR A 77 -18.56 4.07 3.99
C THR A 77 -19.61 3.07 3.55
N ASN A 78 -19.30 1.77 3.59
CA ASN A 78 -20.16 0.73 3.03
C ASN A 78 -20.55 1.00 1.56
N GLY A 79 -19.59 1.54 0.78
CA GLY A 79 -19.79 1.92 -0.62
C GLY A 79 -20.61 3.19 -0.87
N GLN A 80 -21.06 3.90 0.17
CA GLN A 80 -21.77 5.17 0.02
C GLN A 80 -20.79 6.35 0.11
N PRO A 81 -20.67 7.20 -0.93
CA PRO A 81 -19.77 8.35 -0.92
C PRO A 81 -20.28 9.49 -0.03
N ARG A 82 -19.35 10.17 0.64
CA ARG A 82 -19.54 11.45 1.33
C ARG A 82 -18.36 12.37 1.02
N ILE A 83 -18.66 13.61 0.65
CA ILE A 83 -17.64 14.67 0.56
C ILE A 83 -17.19 15.03 1.98
N ALA A 84 -15.88 15.06 2.22
CA ALA A 84 -15.33 15.46 3.50
C ALA A 84 -15.25 17.00 3.58
N ASP A 85 -16.38 17.64 3.88
CA ASP A 85 -16.49 19.11 4.02
C ASP A 85 -15.51 19.68 5.06
N GLU A 86 -15.07 18.85 6.01
CA GLU A 86 -14.07 19.20 7.00
C GLU A 86 -12.70 19.53 6.38
N LEU A 87 -12.45 19.08 5.15
CA LEU A 87 -11.26 19.34 4.35
C LEU A 87 -11.50 20.44 3.31
N SER A 88 -12.65 21.13 3.33
CA SER A 88 -12.99 22.18 2.35
C SER A 88 -12.09 23.42 2.42
N ASP A 89 -11.43 23.66 3.56
CA ASP A 89 -10.48 24.77 3.75
C ASP A 89 -9.10 24.53 3.11
N PHE A 90 -8.91 23.39 2.42
CA PHE A 90 -7.64 23.07 1.79
C PHE A 90 -7.52 23.60 0.36
N THR A 91 -6.29 23.95 -0.01
CA THR A 91 -5.85 24.12 -1.38
C THR A 91 -5.14 22.84 -1.82
N TYR A 92 -5.54 22.29 -2.97
CA TYR A 92 -5.07 21.02 -3.53
C TYR A 92 -5.06 19.87 -2.51
N PRO A 93 -6.18 19.60 -1.80
CA PRO A 93 -6.23 18.46 -0.90
C PRO A 93 -6.09 17.15 -1.68
N GLN A 94 -5.19 16.30 -1.22
CA GLN A 94 -5.01 14.95 -1.76
C GLN A 94 -5.16 13.94 -0.63
N VAL A 95 -6.07 12.99 -0.78
CA VAL A 95 -6.07 11.78 0.04
C VAL A 95 -4.96 10.88 -0.49
N VAL A 96 -4.01 10.58 0.39
CA VAL A 96 -2.82 9.82 0.03
C VAL A 96 -3.00 8.35 0.36
N ASP A 97 -3.54 8.06 1.54
CA ASP A 97 -3.60 6.70 2.09
C ASP A 97 -4.62 6.59 3.24
N GLU A 98 -4.96 5.38 3.65
CA GLU A 98 -5.81 5.08 4.81
C GLU A 98 -5.44 3.74 5.44
N ASN A 99 -5.39 3.70 6.77
CA ASN A 99 -5.11 2.47 7.51
C ASN A 99 -6.37 1.79 8.09
N SER A 100 -6.20 0.60 8.66
CA SER A 100 -7.30 -0.20 9.22
C SER A 100 -8.08 0.42 10.37
N ALA A 101 -7.53 1.47 11.01
CA ALA A 101 -8.24 2.26 12.01
C ALA A 101 -9.19 3.30 11.39
N GLY A 102 -9.26 3.41 10.07
CA GLY A 102 -10.01 4.43 9.34
C GLY A 102 -9.39 5.82 9.48
N THR A 103 -8.08 5.89 9.71
CA THR A 103 -7.33 7.14 9.69
C THR A 103 -6.93 7.43 8.27
N VAL A 104 -7.32 8.59 7.76
CA VAL A 104 -7.02 9.01 6.39
C VAL A 104 -5.86 10.00 6.41
N LEU A 105 -4.82 9.70 5.62
CA LEU A 105 -3.69 10.60 5.40
C LEU A 105 -4.03 11.58 4.29
N VAL A 106 -3.90 12.87 4.59
CA VAL A 106 -4.19 13.96 3.67
C VAL A 106 -2.96 14.84 3.50
N SER A 107 -2.67 15.21 2.26
CA SER A 107 -1.67 16.20 1.89
C SER A 107 -2.34 17.47 1.36
N GLY A 108 -1.77 18.64 1.64
CA GLY A 108 -2.21 19.91 1.05
C GLY A 108 -1.88 21.13 1.89
N THR A 109 -2.51 22.26 1.58
CA THR A 109 -2.33 23.53 2.31
C THR A 109 -3.66 24.00 2.90
N GLN A 110 -3.76 24.09 4.22
CA GLN A 110 -4.93 24.62 4.92
C GLN A 110 -4.94 26.16 4.85
N ARG A 111 -5.93 26.75 4.16
CA ARG A 111 -5.96 28.20 3.87
C ARG A 111 -6.11 29.06 5.13
N GLY A 112 -6.95 28.67 6.07
CA GLY A 112 -7.22 29.45 7.28
C GLY A 112 -6.03 29.59 8.22
N THR A 113 -5.08 28.65 8.18
CA THR A 113 -3.89 28.64 9.05
C THR A 113 -2.57 28.83 8.30
N GLY A 114 -2.57 28.62 6.98
CA GLY A 114 -1.37 28.58 6.15
C GLY A 114 -0.51 27.32 6.35
N ARG A 115 -0.96 26.34 7.13
CA ARG A 115 -0.22 25.08 7.34
C ARG A 115 -0.21 24.25 6.07
N ARG A 116 0.96 23.74 5.71
CA ARG A 116 1.19 22.90 4.52
C ARG A 116 1.86 21.60 4.95
N GLY A 117 1.54 20.51 4.27
CA GLY A 117 2.19 19.21 4.46
C GLY A 117 1.18 18.12 4.79
N ALA A 118 1.53 17.27 5.77
CA ALA A 118 0.76 16.08 6.13
C ALA A 118 -0.25 16.33 7.26
N PHE A 119 -1.45 15.76 7.10
CA PHE A 119 -2.53 15.81 8.06
C PHE A 119 -3.17 14.44 8.22
N LEU A 120 -3.55 14.09 9.45
CA LEU A 120 -4.34 12.90 9.74
C LEU A 120 -5.79 13.30 9.97
N PHE A 121 -6.70 12.69 9.23
CA PHE A 121 -8.14 12.83 9.43
C PHE A 121 -8.71 11.53 10.01
N THR A 122 -9.03 11.55 11.31
CA THR A 122 -9.48 10.37 12.05
C THR A 122 -10.98 10.43 12.31
N GLY A 123 -11.67 9.28 12.28
CA GLY A 123 -13.11 9.21 12.59
C GLY A 123 -14.03 9.82 11.53
N GLY A 124 -13.51 10.15 10.34
CA GLY A 124 -14.31 10.72 9.24
C GLY A 124 -15.37 9.78 8.69
N HIS A 125 -15.19 8.45 8.82
CA HIS A 125 -16.16 7.44 8.40
C HIS A 125 -17.38 7.32 9.34
N SER A 126 -17.28 7.81 10.58
CA SER A 126 -18.35 7.73 11.58
C SER A 126 -18.96 9.09 11.97
N GLY A 127 -18.47 10.18 11.40
CA GLY A 127 -18.97 11.53 11.66
C GLY A 127 -18.09 12.60 11.06
N HIS A 128 -17.96 13.73 11.77
CA HIS A 128 -17.16 14.87 11.32
C HIS A 128 -15.64 14.66 11.45
N GLY A 129 -15.22 13.62 12.17
CA GLY A 129 -13.82 13.32 12.41
C GLY A 129 -13.03 14.42 13.14
N ALA A 130 -11.72 14.24 13.20
CA ALA A 130 -10.78 15.19 13.76
C ALA A 130 -9.56 15.31 12.85
N LEU A 131 -9.15 16.55 12.59
CA LEU A 131 -7.99 16.86 11.77
C LEU A 131 -6.77 17.16 12.65
N THR A 132 -5.69 16.42 12.45
CA THR A 132 -4.42 16.58 13.18
C THR A 132 -3.32 16.95 12.18
N TYR A 133 -2.69 18.11 12.37
CA TYR A 133 -1.54 18.53 11.57
C TYR A 133 -0.24 17.91 12.10
N LEU A 134 0.61 17.41 11.21
CA LEU A 134 1.93 16.90 11.54
C LEU A 134 2.98 18.00 11.29
N PRO A 135 3.50 18.67 12.34
CA PRO A 135 4.43 19.76 12.14
C PRO A 135 5.76 19.29 11.59
N SER A 136 6.29 20.04 10.62
CA SER A 136 7.64 19.83 10.08
C SER A 136 8.69 19.95 11.20
N PRO A 137 9.75 19.12 11.17
CA PRO A 137 10.88 19.27 12.07
C PRO A 137 11.57 20.63 11.91
N ALA A 138 12.23 21.11 12.96
CA ALA A 138 12.94 22.38 12.91
C ALA A 138 14.03 22.40 11.83
N GLY A 139 14.01 23.39 10.95
CA GLY A 139 14.95 23.55 9.83
C GLY A 139 14.50 22.89 8.52
N TYR A 140 13.32 22.25 8.51
CA TYR A 140 12.75 21.55 7.36
C TYR A 140 11.32 22.01 7.09
N GLU A 141 10.90 21.85 5.85
CA GLU A 141 9.49 22.02 5.42
C GLU A 141 8.99 20.70 4.83
N THR A 142 7.74 20.36 5.11
CA THR A 142 7.06 19.19 4.55
C THR A 142 6.34 19.58 3.27
N ASP A 143 6.65 18.92 2.16
CA ASP A 143 6.06 19.25 0.87
C ASP A 143 4.73 18.53 0.66
N TYR A 144 4.72 17.21 0.83
CA TYR A 144 3.54 16.36 0.68
C TYR A 144 3.73 15.02 1.40
N ALA A 145 2.62 14.43 1.84
CA ALA A 145 2.61 13.11 2.46
C ALA A 145 2.70 11.99 1.41
N THR A 146 3.25 10.84 1.80
CA THR A 146 3.54 9.71 0.89
C THR A 146 2.84 8.42 1.29
N ALA A 147 2.89 8.03 2.57
CA ALA A 147 2.36 6.74 3.02
C ALA A 147 1.94 6.77 4.50
N LEU A 148 0.96 5.93 4.87
CA LEU A 148 0.46 5.71 6.22
C LEU A 148 0.42 4.21 6.51
N ASN A 149 1.14 3.76 7.54
CA ASN A 149 1.09 2.34 7.93
C ASN A 149 -0.01 2.03 8.97
N GLU A 150 -0.19 0.75 9.31
CA GLU A 150 -1.23 0.30 10.25
C GLU A 150 -1.02 0.79 11.68
N ARG A 151 0.21 1.11 12.05
CA ARG A 151 0.51 1.69 13.37
C ARG A 151 0.16 3.16 13.45
N GLY A 152 -0.11 3.81 12.32
CA GLY A 152 -0.31 5.25 12.23
C GLY A 152 0.99 6.05 12.10
N ASP A 153 2.09 5.41 11.71
CA ASP A 153 3.31 6.13 11.32
C ASP A 153 3.08 6.77 9.94
N VAL A 154 3.62 7.98 9.76
CA VAL A 154 3.45 8.74 8.51
C VAL A 154 4.79 9.01 7.85
N LEU A 155 4.86 8.71 6.56
CA LEU A 155 5.95 9.08 5.66
C LEU A 155 5.56 10.31 4.83
N ALA A 156 6.50 11.23 4.64
CA ALA A 156 6.35 12.35 3.73
C ALA A 156 7.69 12.71 3.08
N ASN A 157 7.60 13.44 1.97
CA ASN A 157 8.75 14.13 1.39
C ASN A 157 8.76 15.60 1.82
N GLY A 158 9.96 16.17 1.87
CA GLY A 158 10.18 17.53 2.27
C GLY A 158 11.55 18.02 1.84
N HIS A 159 11.95 19.18 2.36
CA HIS A 159 13.26 19.75 2.06
C HIS A 159 13.84 20.53 3.24
N THR A 160 15.16 20.71 3.22
CA THR A 160 15.85 21.63 4.13
C THR A 160 15.50 23.07 3.77
N MET A 161 15.18 23.91 4.75
CA MET A 161 14.89 25.33 4.50
C MET A 161 16.14 26.14 4.12
N LYS A 162 17.33 25.62 4.43
CA LYS A 162 18.61 26.32 4.23
C LYS A 162 19.03 26.34 2.75
N ASP A 163 18.91 25.20 2.08
CA ASP A 163 19.46 24.97 0.74
C ASP A 163 18.53 24.16 -0.18
N ASN A 164 17.28 23.91 0.25
CA ASN A 164 16.26 23.22 -0.54
C ASN A 164 16.67 21.80 -0.97
N HIS A 165 17.48 21.14 -0.12
CA HIS A 165 17.89 19.76 -0.28
C HIS A 165 16.73 18.84 0.10
N ALA A 166 16.37 17.91 -0.79
CA ALA A 166 15.26 16.99 -0.59
C ALA A 166 15.58 16.00 0.54
N VAL A 167 14.60 15.74 1.39
CA VAL A 167 14.69 14.78 2.48
C VAL A 167 13.39 14.02 2.64
N THR A 168 13.46 12.88 3.31
CA THR A 168 12.26 12.14 3.74
C THR A 168 12.02 12.38 5.22
N LEU A 169 10.76 12.53 5.59
CA LEU A 169 10.31 12.83 6.94
C LEU A 169 9.43 11.67 7.43
N LEU A 170 9.71 11.17 8.64
CA LEU A 170 8.97 10.08 9.26
C LEU A 170 8.44 10.52 10.63
N TRP A 171 7.13 10.56 10.80
CA TRP A 171 6.51 10.65 12.13
C TRP A 171 6.18 9.24 12.59
N SER A 172 7.07 8.66 13.40
CA SER A 172 6.81 7.37 14.03
C SER A 172 6.15 7.54 15.39
N THR A 173 5.11 6.76 15.63
CA THR A 173 4.45 6.57 16.93
C THR A 173 5.38 6.02 18.02
N LEU A 174 6.52 5.43 17.63
CA LEU A 174 7.54 4.89 18.54
C LEU A 174 8.65 5.90 18.87
N ALA A 175 8.71 7.04 18.15
CA ALA A 175 9.71 8.08 18.35
C ALA A 175 9.12 9.26 19.13
N ALA A 176 9.97 9.97 19.89
CA ALA A 176 9.55 11.15 20.64
C ALA A 176 9.27 12.38 19.75
N GLY A 177 9.64 12.33 18.47
CA GLY A 177 9.47 13.40 17.49
C GLY A 177 9.76 12.89 16.08
N PRO A 178 9.58 13.75 15.06
CA PRO A 178 9.81 13.36 13.68
C PRO A 178 11.28 13.06 13.42
N ILE A 179 11.52 12.09 12.55
CA ILE A 179 12.83 11.65 12.10
C ILE A 179 13.06 12.22 10.70
N VAL A 180 14.23 12.82 10.50
CA VAL A 180 14.69 13.25 9.17
C VAL A 180 15.59 12.16 8.61
N ILE A 181 15.22 11.64 7.45
CA ILE A 181 15.98 10.68 6.66
C ILE A 181 16.65 11.46 5.53
N ASP A 182 17.88 11.89 5.79
CA ASP A 182 18.74 12.59 4.83
C ASP A 182 19.81 11.62 4.32
N THR A 183 19.61 11.13 3.10
CA THR A 183 20.40 10.05 2.52
C THR A 183 20.51 10.22 1.01
N PRO A 184 21.65 9.86 0.38
CA PRO A 184 21.77 9.88 -1.07
C PRO A 184 21.01 8.74 -1.77
N ALA A 185 20.35 7.84 -1.01
CA ALA A 185 19.66 6.67 -1.54
C ALA A 185 18.26 6.97 -2.13
N GLY A 186 17.87 8.24 -2.20
CA GLY A 186 16.60 8.69 -2.78
C GLY A 186 15.56 9.09 -1.74
N GLU A 187 14.33 9.25 -2.20
CA GLU A 187 13.17 9.70 -1.42
C GLU A 187 12.30 8.51 -0.99
N GLY A 188 11.65 8.66 0.15
CA GLY A 188 10.64 7.73 0.67
C GLY A 188 9.45 7.66 -0.27
N SER A 189 9.12 6.43 -0.65
CA SER A 189 8.02 6.10 -1.57
C SER A 189 6.95 5.23 -0.92
N ASP A 190 7.31 4.44 0.10
CA ASP A 190 6.37 3.62 0.84
C ASP A 190 6.90 3.26 2.25
N LEU A 191 6.02 2.78 3.13
CA LEU A 191 6.29 2.56 4.56
C LEU A 191 5.66 1.26 5.07
N ASP A 192 6.48 0.39 5.65
CA ASP A 192 6.00 -0.83 6.31
C ASP A 192 5.54 -0.61 7.74
N ASP A 193 4.75 -1.57 8.23
CA ASP A 193 4.25 -1.65 9.60
C ASP A 193 5.34 -1.89 10.63
N ASP A 194 6.56 -2.21 10.22
CA ASP A 194 7.69 -2.41 11.11
C ASP A 194 8.61 -1.17 11.19
N GLY A 195 8.26 -0.10 10.46
CA GLY A 195 8.97 1.18 10.38
C GLY A 195 10.05 1.23 9.29
N THR A 196 10.15 0.18 8.46
CA THR A 196 11.03 0.18 7.27
C THR A 196 10.45 1.09 6.20
N VAL A 197 11.29 1.93 5.59
CA VAL A 197 10.93 2.84 4.51
C VAL A 197 11.52 2.34 3.21
N LEU A 198 10.71 2.25 2.16
CA LEU A 198 11.17 2.05 0.80
C LEU A 198 11.62 3.38 0.20
N LEU A 199 12.92 3.48 -0.11
CA LEU A 199 13.54 4.61 -0.79
C LEU A 199 13.70 4.32 -2.28
N THR A 200 13.45 5.31 -3.12
CA THR A 200 13.70 5.25 -4.57
C THR A 200 14.42 6.50 -5.05
N ASP A 201 15.38 6.34 -5.96
CA ASP A 201 16.20 7.45 -6.47
C ASP A 201 15.72 8.03 -7.80
N GLY A 202 14.59 7.54 -8.33
CA GLY A 202 14.05 7.90 -9.65
C GLY A 202 14.84 7.35 -10.85
N HIS A 203 15.97 6.69 -10.61
CA HIS A 203 16.86 6.11 -11.63
C HIS A 203 16.81 4.59 -11.65
N GLY A 204 15.77 4.02 -11.05
CA GLY A 204 15.51 2.58 -11.06
C GLY A 204 16.24 1.80 -9.97
N HIS A 205 16.81 2.50 -8.97
CA HIS A 205 17.41 1.89 -7.80
C HIS A 205 16.52 2.07 -6.57
N GLY A 206 16.43 1.02 -5.77
CA GLY A 206 15.65 0.98 -4.54
C GLY A 206 16.53 0.66 -3.34
N SER A 207 16.17 1.16 -2.17
CA SER A 207 16.82 0.83 -0.90
C SER A 207 15.80 0.76 0.22
N LEU A 208 16.09 -0.05 1.25
CA LEU A 208 15.33 -0.08 2.48
C LEU A 208 16.06 0.74 3.54
N TRP A 209 15.39 1.72 4.11
CA TRP A 209 15.88 2.42 5.30
C TRP A 209 15.20 1.89 6.55
N ARG A 210 15.98 1.64 7.60
CA ARG A 210 15.43 1.33 8.93
C ARG A 210 16.40 1.78 10.01
N HIS A 211 15.93 2.63 10.93
CA HIS A 211 16.69 3.08 12.10
C HIS A 211 18.10 3.60 11.76
N GLY A 212 18.22 4.38 10.67
CA GLY A 212 19.49 4.97 10.23
C GLY A 212 20.37 4.05 9.39
N GLN A 213 19.97 2.79 9.15
CA GLN A 213 20.66 1.88 8.24
C GLN A 213 19.95 1.89 6.88
N VAL A 214 20.75 1.91 5.81
CA VAL A 214 20.28 1.79 4.43
C VAL A 214 20.80 0.49 3.85
N VAL A 215 19.89 -0.34 3.35
CA VAL A 215 20.20 -1.60 2.68
C VAL A 215 19.71 -1.52 1.23
N PRO A 216 20.60 -1.55 0.24
CA PRO A 216 20.19 -1.50 -1.15
C PRO A 216 19.42 -2.76 -1.55
N ILE A 217 18.41 -2.58 -2.39
CA ILE A 217 17.66 -3.68 -3.00
C ILE A 217 18.39 -4.07 -4.30
N ALA A 218 18.76 -5.34 -4.41
CA ALA A 218 19.43 -5.89 -5.57
C ALA A 218 18.50 -5.83 -6.78
N SER A 219 18.97 -5.16 -7.83
CA SER A 219 18.37 -5.19 -9.15
C SER A 219 19.46 -5.23 -10.22
N GLU A 220 19.25 -6.04 -11.25
CA GLU A 220 20.18 -6.16 -12.38
C GLU A 220 19.99 -5.06 -13.43
N THR A 221 18.80 -4.45 -13.46
CA THR A 221 18.41 -3.44 -14.46
C THR A 221 17.54 -2.34 -13.83
N TYR A 222 17.19 -1.32 -14.61
CA TYR A 222 16.26 -0.28 -14.18
C TYR A 222 14.94 -0.90 -13.69
N THR A 223 14.57 -0.62 -12.45
CA THR A 223 13.36 -1.17 -11.80
C THR A 223 12.51 -0.07 -11.20
N ASN A 224 11.24 -0.02 -11.58
CA ASN A 224 10.26 0.82 -10.89
C ASN A 224 9.75 0.04 -9.68
N PHE A 225 10.01 0.56 -8.47
CA PHE A 225 9.45 -0.01 -7.24
C PHE A 225 8.09 0.64 -6.98
N HIS A 226 7.08 -0.16 -6.68
CA HIS A 226 5.69 0.31 -6.57
C HIS A 226 5.15 0.30 -5.15
N GLY A 227 5.63 -0.60 -4.29
CA GLY A 227 5.18 -0.64 -2.90
C GLY A 227 5.81 -1.75 -2.08
N MET A 228 5.50 -1.75 -0.79
CA MET A 228 5.97 -2.69 0.20
C MET A 228 4.90 -3.02 1.24
N ARG A 229 4.92 -4.25 1.74
CA ARG A 229 4.07 -4.67 2.86
C ARG A 229 4.59 -5.96 3.48
N ASP A 230 4.60 -6.06 4.80
CA ASP A 230 5.02 -7.27 5.55
C ASP A 230 6.41 -7.76 5.14
N GLY A 231 7.37 -6.83 5.01
CA GLY A 231 8.75 -7.10 4.61
C GLY A 231 8.93 -7.51 3.14
N LYS A 232 7.88 -7.43 2.33
CA LYS A 232 7.93 -7.71 0.90
C LYS A 232 7.93 -6.42 0.11
N VAL A 233 8.69 -6.38 -0.98
CA VAL A 233 8.69 -5.25 -1.93
C VAL A 233 8.29 -5.77 -3.30
N ILE A 234 7.47 -4.99 -4.02
CA ILE A 234 7.10 -5.25 -5.41
C ILE A 234 7.63 -4.15 -6.32
N GLY A 235 7.89 -4.54 -7.56
CA GLY A 235 8.35 -3.64 -8.60
C GLY A 235 8.30 -4.30 -9.96
N GLU A 236 8.75 -3.59 -10.98
CA GLU A 236 8.79 -4.07 -12.36
C GLU A 236 10.05 -3.60 -13.08
N GLN A 237 10.53 -4.47 -13.97
CA GLN A 237 11.57 -4.15 -14.93
C GLN A 237 10.93 -3.98 -16.31
N THR A 238 11.10 -2.81 -16.91
CA THR A 238 10.70 -2.58 -18.31
C THR A 238 11.86 -2.94 -19.23
N VAL A 239 11.71 -4.00 -20.02
CA VAL A 239 12.76 -4.46 -20.93
C VAL A 239 12.70 -3.67 -22.25
N ALA A 240 11.51 -3.58 -22.82
CA ALA A 240 11.21 -2.78 -24.01
C ALA A 240 9.70 -2.55 -24.05
N TRP A 241 9.22 -1.31 -24.17
CA TRP A 241 7.77 -1.08 -24.14
C TRP A 241 7.00 -1.89 -25.20
N PRO A 242 5.92 -2.61 -24.84
CA PRO A 242 5.30 -2.73 -23.51
C PRO A 242 5.78 -3.93 -22.67
N ASP A 243 6.76 -4.69 -23.13
CA ASP A 243 7.34 -5.85 -22.45
C ASP A 243 7.98 -5.44 -21.11
N SER A 244 7.40 -5.98 -20.04
CA SER A 244 7.85 -5.80 -18.67
C SER A 244 7.74 -7.09 -17.88
N GLN A 245 8.51 -7.19 -16.80
CA GLN A 245 8.46 -8.30 -15.85
C GLN A 245 8.37 -7.73 -14.44
N SER A 246 7.29 -8.07 -13.74
CA SER A 246 7.13 -7.76 -12.33
C SER A 246 7.90 -8.74 -11.44
N LEU A 247 8.38 -8.22 -10.32
CA LEU A 247 9.31 -8.87 -9.41
C LEU A 247 8.83 -8.71 -7.97
N LEU A 248 9.11 -9.72 -7.16
CA LEU A 248 8.87 -9.74 -5.72
C LEU A 248 10.19 -9.97 -4.98
N TRP A 249 10.52 -9.08 -4.05
CA TRP A 249 11.60 -9.24 -3.09
C TRP A 249 11.01 -9.59 -1.73
N THR A 250 11.39 -10.74 -1.18
CA THR A 250 11.15 -11.09 0.24
C THR A 250 12.40 -10.92 1.09
N ASP A 251 13.50 -10.58 0.43
CA ASP A 251 14.82 -10.26 0.97
C ASP A 251 15.44 -9.26 -0.01
N PRO A 252 16.11 -8.19 0.45
CA PRO A 252 16.64 -7.16 -0.43
C PRO A 252 17.71 -7.68 -1.39
N ALA A 253 18.37 -8.81 -1.15
CA ALA A 253 19.44 -9.30 -2.02
C ALA A 253 18.94 -10.15 -3.19
N THR A 254 17.70 -10.64 -3.17
CA THR A 254 17.19 -11.55 -4.21
C THR A 254 15.74 -11.27 -4.58
N SER A 255 15.49 -11.10 -5.87
CA SER A 255 14.14 -11.00 -6.44
C SER A 255 13.67 -12.35 -6.99
N ARG A 256 12.35 -12.48 -7.13
CA ARG A 256 11.70 -13.57 -7.86
C ARG A 256 10.73 -13.00 -8.89
N PRO A 257 10.70 -13.51 -10.13
CA PRO A 257 9.67 -13.12 -11.09
C PRO A 257 8.30 -13.55 -10.60
N ILE A 258 7.32 -12.65 -10.75
CA ILE A 258 5.90 -12.97 -10.59
C ILE A 258 5.44 -13.67 -11.87
N ASP A 259 4.83 -14.84 -11.73
CA ASP A 259 4.39 -15.70 -12.83
C ASP A 259 3.43 -14.94 -13.75
N HIS A 260 3.74 -14.89 -15.05
CA HIS A 260 2.98 -14.06 -16.01
C HIS A 260 2.82 -12.59 -15.61
N GLY A 261 3.67 -12.05 -14.74
CA GLY A 261 3.48 -10.70 -14.20
C GLY A 261 4.12 -9.63 -15.09
N GLY A 262 3.32 -8.75 -15.69
CA GLY A 262 3.79 -7.56 -16.42
C GLY A 262 4.10 -6.40 -15.48
N THR A 263 3.10 -5.99 -14.68
CA THR A 263 3.24 -4.99 -13.61
C THR A 263 2.74 -5.56 -12.28
N ALA A 264 3.25 -5.04 -11.17
CA ALA A 264 2.75 -5.30 -9.82
C ALA A 264 2.73 -3.97 -9.08
N GLN A 265 1.54 -3.45 -8.76
CA GLN A 265 1.36 -2.06 -8.35
C GLN A 265 0.93 -1.89 -6.90
N SER A 266 0.34 -2.91 -6.30
CA SER A 266 -0.03 -2.91 -4.90
C SER A 266 0.02 -4.32 -4.33
N ILE A 267 0.40 -4.43 -3.05
CA ILE A 267 0.52 -5.66 -2.29
C ILE A 267 -0.07 -5.45 -0.89
N ASN A 268 -0.75 -6.47 -0.35
CA ASN A 268 -1.24 -6.45 1.03
C ASN A 268 -0.41 -7.33 1.97
N ALA A 269 -0.72 -7.33 3.27
CA ALA A 269 0.03 -8.07 4.29
C ALA A 269 -0.02 -9.59 4.12
N HIS A 270 -0.92 -10.10 3.28
CA HIS A 270 -1.07 -11.52 2.99
C HIS A 270 -0.36 -11.93 1.69
N GLY A 271 0.33 -11.00 1.03
CA GLY A 271 1.00 -11.24 -0.24
C GLY A 271 0.05 -11.29 -1.44
N LEU A 272 -1.20 -10.80 -1.31
CA LEU A 272 -2.07 -10.60 -2.46
C LEU A 272 -1.55 -9.41 -3.25
N ILE A 273 -1.28 -9.59 -4.55
CA ILE A 273 -0.72 -8.57 -5.43
C ILE A 273 -1.70 -8.30 -6.57
N ALA A 274 -1.88 -7.04 -6.94
CA ALA A 274 -2.66 -6.64 -8.12
C ALA A 274 -1.81 -5.83 -9.12
N GLY A 275 -2.12 -5.98 -10.40
CA GLY A 275 -1.31 -5.48 -11.50
C GLY A 275 -1.83 -5.89 -12.88
N ASN A 276 -0.96 -5.87 -13.88
CA ASN A 276 -1.25 -6.28 -15.25
C ASN A 276 -0.41 -7.52 -15.62
N ARG A 277 -1.01 -8.53 -16.26
CA ARG A 277 -0.28 -9.73 -16.69
C ARG A 277 0.42 -9.55 -18.03
N ASP A 278 1.45 -10.36 -18.26
CA ASP A 278 2.23 -10.55 -19.50
C ASP A 278 3.00 -9.32 -20.01
N ALA A 279 2.49 -8.10 -19.86
CA ALA A 279 3.10 -6.85 -20.32
C ALA A 279 2.60 -5.67 -19.47
N TYR A 280 3.24 -4.51 -19.62
CA TYR A 280 2.93 -3.31 -18.84
C TYR A 280 1.45 -2.92 -18.92
N ASP A 281 0.88 -2.99 -20.12
CA ASP A 281 -0.50 -2.62 -20.40
C ASP A 281 -1.43 -3.85 -20.54
N GLY A 282 -0.97 -5.03 -20.13
CA GLY A 282 -1.74 -6.27 -20.28
C GLY A 282 -3.03 -6.35 -19.43
N PRO A 283 -3.75 -7.48 -19.48
CA PRO A 283 -4.99 -7.67 -18.71
C PRO A 283 -4.78 -7.50 -17.20
N ALA A 284 -5.76 -6.91 -16.51
CA ALA A 284 -5.73 -6.79 -15.05
C ALA A 284 -5.74 -8.18 -14.41
N ALA A 285 -4.85 -8.41 -13.46
CA ALA A 285 -4.64 -9.73 -12.86
C ALA A 285 -4.28 -9.63 -11.38
N VAL A 286 -4.37 -10.78 -10.71
CA VAL A 286 -4.10 -10.92 -9.27
C VAL A 286 -3.26 -12.16 -8.99
N TRP A 287 -2.34 -12.03 -8.04
CA TRP A 287 -1.40 -13.07 -7.63
C TRP A 287 -1.40 -13.25 -6.10
N SER A 288 -1.01 -14.45 -5.66
CA SER A 288 -0.58 -14.70 -4.28
C SER A 288 0.94 -14.89 -4.31
N ASP A 289 1.67 -13.97 -3.71
CA ASP A 289 3.10 -13.80 -3.91
C ASP A 289 3.43 -13.83 -5.41
N THR A 290 4.20 -14.80 -5.88
CA THR A 290 4.56 -14.93 -7.30
C THR A 290 3.59 -15.80 -8.11
N THR A 291 2.54 -16.35 -7.50
CA THR A 291 1.66 -17.34 -8.14
C THR A 291 0.43 -16.66 -8.72
N TYR A 292 0.22 -16.82 -10.03
CA TYR A 292 -0.97 -16.30 -10.71
C TYR A 292 -2.24 -16.97 -10.19
N LEU A 293 -3.25 -16.17 -9.86
CA LEU A 293 -4.55 -16.65 -9.39
C LEU A 293 -5.61 -16.53 -10.48
N ALA A 294 -5.80 -15.33 -11.03
CA ALA A 294 -6.85 -15.05 -12.00
C ALA A 294 -6.65 -13.69 -12.71
N ASP A 295 -7.36 -13.54 -13.83
CA ASP A 295 -7.65 -12.24 -14.41
C ASP A 295 -8.77 -11.57 -13.60
N LEU A 296 -8.63 -10.27 -13.36
CA LEU A 296 -9.68 -9.45 -12.76
C LEU A 296 -10.69 -9.08 -13.85
N PRO A 297 -11.99 -9.42 -13.70
CA PRO A 297 -12.98 -9.14 -14.72
C PRO A 297 -13.18 -7.64 -14.90
N LEU A 298 -13.31 -7.20 -16.15
CA LEU A 298 -13.54 -5.80 -16.51
C LEU A 298 -14.90 -5.64 -17.20
N PRO A 299 -15.56 -4.47 -17.08
CA PRO A 299 -16.70 -4.14 -17.93
C PRO A 299 -16.34 -4.30 -19.41
N ALA A 300 -17.27 -4.82 -20.21
CA ALA A 300 -17.05 -5.08 -21.62
C ALA A 300 -16.60 -3.81 -22.38
N GLY A 301 -15.56 -3.94 -23.20
CA GLY A 301 -15.00 -2.84 -24.01
C GLY A 301 -14.11 -1.88 -23.23
N THR A 302 -13.72 -2.20 -21.99
CA THR A 302 -12.84 -1.37 -21.16
C THR A 302 -11.47 -2.00 -20.94
N ARG A 303 -10.50 -1.18 -20.51
CA ARG A 303 -9.14 -1.58 -20.13
C ARG A 303 -8.78 -0.89 -18.82
N ALA A 304 -8.13 -1.62 -17.91
CA ALA A 304 -7.56 -1.02 -16.70
C ALA A 304 -6.47 -0.01 -17.07
N ASP A 305 -6.33 1.06 -16.28
CA ASP A 305 -5.31 2.10 -16.49
C ASP A 305 -3.99 1.80 -15.76
N GLY A 306 -3.90 0.67 -15.05
CA GLY A 306 -2.72 0.31 -14.28
C GLY A 306 -2.57 1.21 -13.06
N SER A 307 -3.62 1.33 -12.26
CA SER A 307 -3.51 1.79 -10.87
C SER A 307 -4.35 0.86 -10.01
N TYR A 308 -3.75 0.22 -9.00
CA TYR A 308 -4.42 -0.68 -8.09
C TYR A 308 -4.12 -0.35 -6.63
N LEU A 309 -5.05 -0.72 -5.75
CA LEU A 309 -4.91 -0.69 -4.30
C LEU A 309 -5.47 -2.02 -3.77
N VAL A 310 -4.72 -2.72 -2.92
CA VAL A 310 -5.12 -4.00 -2.33
C VAL A 310 -5.27 -3.84 -0.81
N GLY A 311 -6.48 -4.01 -0.30
CA GLY A 311 -6.72 -4.06 1.14
C GLY A 311 -6.32 -5.41 1.76
N ASP A 312 -6.09 -5.42 3.07
CA ASP A 312 -5.78 -6.65 3.81
C ASP A 312 -6.98 -7.61 3.89
N ASP A 313 -8.21 -7.13 3.67
CA ASP A 313 -9.41 -7.96 3.48
C ASP A 313 -9.48 -8.65 2.10
N GLY A 314 -8.50 -8.39 1.23
CA GLY A 314 -8.45 -8.89 -0.14
C GLY A 314 -9.38 -8.15 -1.11
N THR A 315 -10.02 -7.05 -0.68
CA THR A 315 -10.69 -6.14 -1.62
C THR A 315 -9.62 -5.47 -2.49
N ILE A 316 -9.85 -5.42 -3.79
CA ILE A 316 -8.96 -4.71 -4.73
C ILE A 316 -9.74 -3.53 -5.31
N PHE A 317 -9.11 -2.37 -5.33
CA PHE A 317 -9.56 -1.22 -6.11
C PHE A 317 -8.62 -1.00 -7.27
N GLY A 318 -9.14 -0.35 -8.30
CA GLY A 318 -8.33 0.10 -9.42
C GLY A 318 -9.15 0.94 -10.36
N ARG A 319 -8.56 1.40 -11.46
CA ARG A 319 -9.21 2.39 -12.31
C ARG A 319 -9.24 1.97 -13.77
N VAL A 320 -10.24 2.49 -14.47
CA VAL A 320 -10.45 2.32 -15.89
C VAL A 320 -10.64 3.70 -16.49
N SER A 321 -9.78 4.05 -17.45
CA SER A 321 -9.82 5.35 -18.12
C SER A 321 -11.21 5.61 -18.74
N GLY A 322 -11.78 6.78 -18.45
CA GLY A 322 -13.12 7.18 -18.90
C GLY A 322 -14.30 6.47 -18.22
N TYR A 323 -14.07 5.50 -17.33
CA TYR A 323 -15.13 4.79 -16.61
C TYR A 323 -15.19 5.13 -15.12
N GLY A 324 -14.01 5.25 -14.49
CA GLY A 324 -13.84 5.52 -13.06
C GLY A 324 -13.30 4.32 -12.28
N PRO A 325 -13.31 4.40 -10.93
CA PRO A 325 -12.82 3.35 -10.08
C PRO A 325 -13.74 2.12 -10.08
N LEU A 326 -13.10 0.96 -10.02
CA LEU A 326 -13.71 -0.35 -9.87
C LEU A 326 -13.30 -0.94 -8.52
N ARG A 327 -14.15 -1.82 -8.01
CA ARG A 327 -13.91 -2.63 -6.82
C ARG A 327 -14.09 -4.10 -7.18
N TRP A 328 -13.07 -4.90 -6.93
CA TRP A 328 -13.11 -6.35 -7.02
C TRP A 328 -13.18 -6.98 -5.62
N THR A 329 -14.02 -8.00 -5.50
CA THR A 329 -14.12 -8.82 -4.29
C THR A 329 -14.13 -10.29 -4.67
N CYS A 330 -13.50 -11.11 -3.85
CA CYS A 330 -13.49 -12.55 -4.06
C CYS A 330 -14.73 -13.19 -3.41
N THR A 331 -15.52 -13.92 -4.20
CA THR A 331 -16.57 -14.78 -3.65
C THR A 331 -16.21 -16.24 -3.88
N GLY A 332 -16.18 -17.04 -2.81
CA GLY A 332 -15.83 -18.45 -2.88
C GLY A 332 -16.29 -19.18 -1.63
N THR A 333 -16.67 -20.45 -1.76
CA THR A 333 -17.14 -21.29 -0.66
C THR A 333 -16.02 -21.52 0.37
N GLY A 334 -15.92 -20.61 1.33
CA GLY A 334 -15.05 -20.72 2.49
C GLY A 334 -13.97 -19.65 2.62
N ALA A 335 -14.19 -18.43 2.13
CA ALA A 335 -13.43 -17.27 2.58
C ALA A 335 -13.60 -17.16 4.11
N ARG A 336 -12.48 -17.24 4.85
CA ARG A 336 -12.48 -16.91 6.27
C ARG A 336 -12.59 -15.40 6.35
N SER A 337 -13.74 -14.93 6.79
CA SER A 337 -13.89 -13.67 7.53
C SER A 337 -13.07 -13.72 8.81
#